data_AF-A0A938KGL1-F1
#
_entry.id   AF-A0A938KGL1-F1
#
_cell.length_a   1.000
_cell.length_b   1.000
_cell.length_c   1.000
_cell.angle_alpha   90.00
_cell.angle_beta   90.00
_cell.angle_gamma   90.00
#
_symmetry.space_group_name_H-M   'P 1'
#
loop_
_entity.id
_entity.type
_entity.pdbx_description
1 polymer ?
#
loop_
_entity_poly.entity_id
_entity_poly.type
_entity_poly.pdbx_seq_one_letter_code
_entity_poly.pdbx_strand_id
1 'polypeptide(L)'
;TWFGLMREGDVHARVVLRGKGEYAIRVKAAGDQAGPEAPKMAIRWNGADLKVVEVPERRREARLHEVRIQADRGTHKIAVAYLNNYVNPKEKDPRKRDRNLLLEFIEIEGPLQPVPQSLPETHQRIFFTQPSTKKPAAAAREIIGKFAFNAWRRPVERAELDRLMKLFELGQAQNDSFEKSVKLALQAAMVSPHFLFRGELQPEPDNPKQTHLVNEFALASRLSYFLWSTMPDAELLKLAGAGRLRRNLAGQVERMLKDPKRDALLQNFFTQWLQTRSLQIAAPDVTTFPAFSPELRRDMARETELFVDAIIRENRSLLDLLDADFSYLNGRLAKHYGLEGVEGDEFRRVSFKDGTRGGILTQGAVLTITSNPTRTSPVKRGKWVLENLLAAPPPPPPPNVPELKIDKEHPLTGTLRERMEQHRANPGCASCHDRMDAIGFAFENYDAIGAWRTQEGGASIDASGELMAGVSFNGPAELKKLLVNQNRDDFIRCVVEKTLTYALGRGIEHFDRCAVNAICVKLSQDNYRFSTLIQEIVKSAPFQKRRGEGSAPVAP
;
A
#
# COMPACT_ATOMS: atom_id res chain seq x y z
N THR A 1 -18.79 -10.63 41.44
CA THR A 1 -19.14 -9.26 41.86
C THR A 1 -20.50 -8.91 41.30
N TRP A 2 -21.35 -8.21 42.05
CA TRP A 2 -22.72 -7.90 41.61
C TRP A 2 -22.81 -6.47 41.07
N PHE A 3 -23.43 -6.31 39.91
CA PHE A 3 -23.80 -5.02 39.32
C PHE A 3 -25.25 -4.69 39.68
N GLY A 4 -25.47 -3.60 40.41
CA GLY A 4 -26.81 -3.16 40.81
C GLY A 4 -27.42 -2.17 39.82
N LEU A 5 -28.63 -2.47 39.36
CA LEU A 5 -29.48 -1.60 38.57
C LEU A 5 -30.57 -1.03 39.49
N MET A 6 -30.41 0.23 39.87
CA MET A 6 -31.33 0.93 40.80
C MET A 6 -32.40 1.77 40.07
N ARG A 7 -32.37 1.77 38.73
CA ARG A 7 -33.34 2.44 37.85
C ARG A 7 -33.47 1.63 36.57
N GLU A 8 -34.59 1.83 35.86
CA GLU A 8 -34.83 1.24 34.55
C GLU A 8 -33.71 1.60 33.56
N GLY A 9 -33.27 0.61 32.77
CA GLY A 9 -32.14 0.71 31.86
C GLY A 9 -31.54 -0.66 31.55
N ASP A 10 -30.63 -0.73 30.57
CA ASP A 10 -29.95 -1.96 30.18
C ASP A 10 -28.43 -1.95 30.43
N VAL A 11 -27.92 -3.07 30.94
CA VAL A 11 -26.49 -3.42 30.88
C VAL A 11 -26.27 -4.30 29.66
N HIS A 12 -25.27 -3.97 28.84
CA HIS A 12 -25.05 -4.66 27.58
C HIS A 12 -23.59 -4.92 27.27
N ALA A 13 -23.35 -5.89 26.39
CA ALA A 13 -22.06 -6.19 25.80
C ALA A 13 -22.20 -6.43 24.29
N ARG A 14 -21.14 -6.11 23.53
CA ARG A 14 -21.00 -6.52 22.14
C ARG A 14 -20.17 -7.80 22.07
N VAL A 15 -20.70 -8.81 21.38
CA VAL A 15 -20.05 -10.11 21.22
C VAL A 15 -19.83 -10.38 19.74
N VAL A 16 -18.68 -10.97 19.41
CA VAL A 16 -18.34 -11.36 18.03
C VAL A 16 -18.48 -12.87 17.90
N LEU A 17 -19.56 -13.30 17.26
CA LEU A 17 -19.83 -14.71 17.00
C LEU A 17 -19.04 -15.18 15.79
N ARG A 18 -18.34 -16.31 15.93
CA ARG A 18 -17.40 -16.83 14.91
C ARG A 18 -18.06 -17.74 13.88
N GLY A 19 -19.27 -18.23 14.13
CA GLY A 19 -20.00 -19.12 13.24
C GLY A 19 -21.50 -18.94 13.35
N LYS A 20 -22.24 -19.50 12.40
CA LYS A 20 -23.70 -19.62 12.49
C LYS A 20 -24.06 -20.82 13.36
N GLY A 21 -25.07 -20.70 14.21
CA GLY A 21 -25.59 -21.85 14.95
C GLY A 21 -26.48 -21.46 16.13
N GLU A 22 -26.78 -22.45 16.97
CA GLU A 22 -27.53 -22.27 18.21
C GLU A 22 -26.60 -21.78 19.33
N TYR A 23 -27.00 -20.78 20.09
CA TYR A 23 -26.27 -20.22 21.22
C TYR A 23 -27.17 -20.16 22.46
N ALA A 24 -26.60 -20.32 23.65
CA ALA A 24 -27.27 -20.10 24.93
C ALA A 24 -26.83 -18.76 25.54
N ILE A 25 -27.77 -17.87 25.79
CA ILE A 25 -27.57 -16.68 26.63
C ILE A 25 -27.94 -17.07 28.06
N ARG A 26 -27.01 -16.88 28.99
CA ARG A 26 -27.20 -17.18 30.41
C ARG A 26 -27.04 -15.93 31.24
N VAL A 27 -27.99 -15.72 32.14
CA VAL A 27 -28.06 -14.56 33.02
C VAL A 27 -28.23 -15.05 34.44
N LYS A 28 -27.32 -14.66 35.34
CA LYS A 28 -27.47 -14.91 36.76
C LYS A 28 -27.80 -13.61 37.47
N ALA A 29 -29.02 -13.55 38.01
CA ALA A 29 -29.58 -12.34 38.60
C ALA A 29 -30.24 -12.61 39.95
N ALA A 30 -30.36 -11.54 40.74
CA ALA A 30 -31.06 -11.49 42.01
C ALA A 30 -31.85 -10.18 42.11
N GLY A 31 -32.80 -10.13 43.04
CA GLY A 31 -33.66 -8.99 43.25
C GLY A 31 -33.70 -8.56 44.71
N ASP A 32 -33.65 -7.25 44.94
CA ASP A 32 -34.12 -6.65 46.19
C ASP A 32 -35.57 -6.21 45.96
N GLN A 33 -36.51 -6.89 46.61
CA GLN A 33 -37.94 -6.60 46.43
C GLN A 33 -38.39 -5.43 47.31
N ALA A 34 -39.05 -4.46 46.67
CA ALA A 34 -39.83 -3.42 47.32
C ALA A 34 -41.17 -3.25 46.58
N GLY A 35 -42.22 -2.89 47.31
CA GLY A 35 -43.58 -2.85 46.77
C GLY A 35 -44.18 -4.25 46.53
N PRO A 36 -45.32 -4.33 45.81
CA PRO A 36 -46.09 -5.56 45.67
C PRO A 36 -45.51 -6.57 44.67
N GLU A 37 -44.56 -6.15 43.83
CA GLU A 37 -44.02 -6.95 42.73
C GLU A 37 -42.51 -7.19 42.87
N ALA A 38 -42.04 -8.36 42.42
CA ALA A 38 -40.62 -8.65 42.27
C ALA A 38 -39.98 -7.78 41.16
N PRO A 39 -38.66 -7.55 41.20
CA PRO A 39 -37.92 -6.98 40.07
C PRO A 39 -38.14 -7.81 38.80
N LYS A 40 -38.35 -7.13 37.67
CA LYS A 40 -38.53 -7.72 36.35
C LYS A 40 -37.36 -7.36 35.46
N MET A 41 -36.80 -8.36 34.78
CA MET A 41 -35.74 -8.16 33.80
C MET A 41 -36.12 -8.70 32.42
N ALA A 42 -35.63 -8.06 31.35
CA ALA A 42 -35.68 -8.59 29.99
C ALA A 42 -34.28 -9.02 29.54
N ILE A 43 -34.14 -10.24 29.05
CA ILE A 43 -32.96 -10.70 28.31
C ILE A 43 -33.14 -10.28 26.85
N ARG A 44 -32.21 -9.50 26.31
CA ARG A 44 -32.31 -8.88 24.98
C ARG A 44 -31.24 -9.33 24.01
N TRP A 45 -31.62 -9.43 22.75
CA TRP A 45 -30.73 -9.70 21.61
C TRP A 45 -30.94 -8.67 20.51
N ASN A 46 -29.88 -7.94 20.15
CA ASN A 46 -29.90 -6.86 19.17
C ASN A 46 -31.04 -5.84 19.39
N GLY A 47 -31.38 -5.58 20.66
CA GLY A 47 -32.42 -4.63 21.05
C GLY A 47 -33.82 -5.23 21.24
N ALA A 48 -34.07 -6.47 20.82
CA ALA A 48 -35.36 -7.14 21.00
C ALA A 48 -35.40 -7.96 22.30
N ASP A 49 -36.54 -7.93 23.00
CA ASP A 49 -36.79 -8.75 24.19
C ASP A 49 -36.98 -10.22 23.79
N LEU A 50 -36.11 -11.10 24.28
CA LEU A 50 -36.21 -12.54 24.08
C LEU A 50 -37.05 -13.21 25.18
N LYS A 51 -36.88 -12.75 26.42
CA LYS A 51 -37.56 -13.31 27.59
C LYS A 51 -37.63 -12.29 28.71
N VAL A 52 -38.81 -12.10 29.27
CA VAL A 52 -39.03 -11.32 30.50
C VAL A 52 -39.14 -12.28 31.68
N VAL A 53 -38.49 -11.95 32.79
CA VAL A 53 -38.36 -12.80 33.97
C VAL A 53 -38.59 -11.98 35.23
N GLU A 54 -39.40 -12.50 36.15
CA GLU A 54 -39.48 -12.00 37.52
C GLU A 54 -38.34 -12.60 38.35
N VAL A 55 -37.66 -11.77 39.13
CA VAL A 55 -36.45 -12.13 39.91
C VAL A 55 -36.71 -11.89 41.40
N PRO A 56 -37.53 -12.72 42.06
CA PRO A 56 -37.83 -12.58 43.49
C PRO A 56 -36.65 -13.01 44.39
N GLU A 57 -35.68 -13.78 43.86
CA GLU A 57 -34.62 -14.38 44.66
C GLU A 57 -33.56 -13.37 45.09
N ARG A 58 -33.13 -13.45 46.37
CA ARG A 58 -32.03 -12.62 46.88
C ARG A 58 -30.67 -13.17 46.45
N ARG A 59 -29.59 -12.40 46.62
CA ARG A 59 -28.21 -12.74 46.16
C ARG A 59 -27.74 -14.16 46.49
N ARG A 60 -28.09 -14.71 47.66
CA ARG A 60 -27.69 -16.07 48.08
C ARG A 60 -28.48 -17.20 47.39
N GLU A 61 -29.63 -16.87 46.82
CA GLU A 61 -30.59 -17.77 46.19
C GLU A 61 -30.71 -17.51 44.68
N ALA A 62 -29.83 -16.66 44.13
CA ALA A 62 -29.86 -16.21 42.76
C ALA A 62 -29.88 -17.36 41.76
N ARG A 63 -30.80 -17.28 40.80
CA ARG A 63 -30.99 -18.33 39.79
C ARG A 63 -30.35 -17.97 38.47
N LEU A 64 -30.00 -19.02 37.73
CA LEU A 64 -29.55 -18.92 36.35
C LEU A 64 -30.76 -18.95 35.41
N HIS A 65 -30.86 -17.99 34.53
CA HIS A 65 -31.86 -17.91 33.49
C HIS A 65 -31.20 -18.10 32.13
N GLU A 66 -31.61 -19.13 31.40
CA GLU A 66 -31.11 -19.44 30.06
C GLU A 66 -32.17 -19.14 29.00
N VAL A 67 -31.71 -18.60 27.86
CA VAL A 67 -32.47 -18.47 26.62
C VAL A 67 -31.60 -18.94 25.47
N ARG A 68 -32.16 -19.81 24.62
CA ARG A 68 -31.47 -20.26 23.40
C ARG A 68 -31.90 -19.44 22.19
N ILE A 69 -30.95 -19.15 21.32
CA ILE A 69 -31.15 -18.39 20.09
C ILE A 69 -30.43 -19.04 18.91
N GLN A 70 -30.92 -18.78 17.70
CA GLN A 70 -30.17 -18.99 16.47
C GLN A 70 -29.52 -17.67 16.07
N ALA A 71 -28.22 -17.69 15.80
CA ALA A 71 -27.48 -16.49 15.41
C ALA A 71 -26.49 -16.78 14.28
N ASP A 72 -26.29 -15.80 13.41
CA ASP A 72 -25.29 -15.83 12.36
C ASP A 72 -23.91 -15.36 12.88
N ARG A 73 -22.88 -15.53 12.04
CA ARG A 73 -21.54 -14.97 12.30
C ARG A 73 -21.63 -13.44 12.23
N GLY A 74 -21.04 -12.74 13.20
CA GLY A 74 -21.01 -11.29 13.20
C GLY A 74 -20.92 -10.68 14.59
N THR A 75 -21.01 -9.36 14.64
CA THR A 75 -21.05 -8.59 15.90
C THR A 75 -22.51 -8.39 16.32
N HIS A 76 -22.84 -8.79 17.54
CA HIS A 76 -24.20 -8.70 18.09
C HIS A 76 -24.21 -8.04 19.47
N LYS A 77 -25.35 -7.46 19.87
CA LYS A 77 -25.56 -6.87 21.19
C LYS A 77 -26.39 -7.83 22.06
N ILE A 78 -25.84 -8.23 23.20
CA ILE A 78 -26.58 -8.90 24.29
C ILE A 78 -26.83 -7.90 25.41
N ALA A 79 -28.01 -7.93 26.03
CA ALA A 79 -28.30 -7.04 27.15
C ALA A 79 -29.27 -7.66 28.17
N VAL A 80 -29.23 -7.15 29.40
CA VAL A 80 -30.26 -7.36 30.43
C VAL A 80 -30.83 -5.99 30.79
N ALA A 81 -32.15 -5.83 30.64
CA ALA A 81 -32.85 -4.59 30.97
C ALA A 81 -33.67 -4.73 32.25
N TYR A 82 -33.57 -3.79 33.18
CA TYR A 82 -34.44 -3.68 34.35
C TYR A 82 -35.72 -2.90 33.97
N LEU A 83 -36.90 -3.47 34.24
CA LEU A 83 -38.16 -3.05 33.59
C LEU A 83 -39.19 -2.40 34.50
N ASN A 84 -39.10 -2.59 35.81
CA ASN A 84 -40.11 -2.07 36.73
C ASN A 84 -39.41 -1.44 37.94
N ASN A 85 -39.05 -0.17 37.85
CA ASN A 85 -38.49 0.51 39.02
C ASN A 85 -39.55 0.73 40.12
N TYR A 86 -39.16 0.78 41.40
CA TYR A 86 -40.06 1.17 42.50
C TYR A 86 -39.27 1.75 43.67
N VAL A 87 -39.68 2.93 44.14
CA VAL A 87 -39.08 3.60 45.30
C VAL A 87 -40.18 4.11 46.23
N ASN A 88 -40.12 3.76 47.50
CA ASN A 88 -40.94 4.34 48.56
C ASN A 88 -40.05 4.80 49.73
N PRO A 89 -39.59 6.07 49.73
CA PRO A 89 -38.68 6.58 50.76
C PRO A 89 -39.29 6.61 52.17
N LYS A 90 -40.63 6.58 52.28
CA LYS A 90 -41.37 6.65 53.54
C LYS A 90 -41.57 5.28 54.20
N GLU A 91 -41.15 4.19 53.55
CA GLU A 91 -41.24 2.84 54.12
C GLU A 91 -40.37 2.70 55.38
N LYS A 92 -40.95 2.10 56.44
CA LYS A 92 -40.29 1.97 57.75
C LYS A 92 -39.12 1.02 57.68
N ASP A 93 -39.24 -0.08 56.93
CA ASP A 93 -38.14 -1.01 56.66
C ASP A 93 -37.24 -0.49 55.53
N PRO A 94 -35.97 -0.09 55.80
CA PRO A 94 -35.07 0.41 54.77
C PRO A 94 -34.83 -0.56 53.61
N ARG A 95 -34.97 -1.87 53.84
CA ARG A 95 -34.78 -2.91 52.82
C ARG A 95 -35.95 -3.02 51.84
N LYS A 96 -37.09 -2.39 52.15
CA LYS A 96 -38.30 -2.35 51.33
C LYS A 96 -38.53 -0.97 50.69
N ARG A 97 -37.56 -0.06 50.80
CA ARG A 97 -37.66 1.30 50.23
C ARG A 97 -37.38 1.35 48.74
N ASP A 98 -36.61 0.42 48.22
CA ASP A 98 -36.11 0.48 46.85
C ASP A 98 -36.06 -0.91 46.22
N ARG A 99 -36.59 -1.02 45.01
CA ARG A 99 -36.61 -2.26 44.24
C ARG A 99 -35.44 -2.24 43.29
N ASN A 100 -34.57 -3.24 43.39
CA ASN A 100 -33.33 -3.26 42.62
C ASN A 100 -33.14 -4.60 41.92
N LEU A 101 -32.62 -4.54 40.68
CA LEU A 101 -32.13 -5.72 39.98
C LEU A 101 -30.62 -5.82 40.17
N LEU A 102 -30.14 -7.00 40.55
CA LEU A 102 -28.74 -7.27 40.79
C LEU A 102 -28.28 -8.31 39.77
N LEU A 103 -27.31 -7.98 38.94
CA LEU A 103 -26.76 -8.86 37.91
C LEU A 103 -25.37 -9.34 38.33
N GLU A 104 -25.16 -10.65 38.37
CA GLU A 104 -23.83 -11.23 38.60
C GLU A 104 -23.05 -11.34 37.28
N PHE A 105 -23.68 -11.92 36.25
CA PHE A 105 -23.15 -11.95 34.90
C PHE A 105 -24.26 -12.14 33.84
N ILE A 106 -23.93 -11.71 32.62
CA ILE A 106 -24.55 -12.15 31.38
C ILE A 106 -23.45 -12.77 30.52
N GLU A 107 -23.67 -13.98 30.02
CA GLU A 107 -22.75 -14.66 29.12
C GLU A 107 -23.50 -15.24 27.92
N ILE A 108 -22.76 -15.51 26.85
CA ILE A 108 -23.26 -16.24 25.69
C ILE A 108 -22.30 -17.40 25.38
N GLU A 109 -22.84 -18.60 25.30
CA GLU A 109 -22.12 -19.83 25.00
C GLU A 109 -22.59 -20.37 23.65
N GLY A 110 -21.65 -20.71 22.77
CA GLY A 110 -21.93 -21.43 21.54
C GLY A 110 -20.94 -21.15 20.41
N PRO A 111 -21.20 -21.70 19.21
CA PRO A 111 -22.38 -22.51 18.87
C PRO A 111 -22.40 -23.84 19.65
N LEU A 112 -23.56 -24.23 20.16
CA LEU A 112 -23.78 -25.41 21.02
C LEU A 112 -23.73 -26.73 20.26
N GLN A 113 -23.85 -26.67 18.93
CA GLN A 113 -23.62 -27.79 18.03
C GLN A 113 -22.15 -27.75 17.57
N PRO A 114 -21.48 -28.91 17.41
CA PRO A 114 -20.13 -28.95 16.84
C PRO A 114 -20.20 -28.39 15.43
N VAL A 115 -19.63 -27.20 15.21
CA VAL A 115 -19.38 -26.70 13.85
C VAL A 115 -18.34 -27.66 13.26
N PRO A 116 -18.65 -28.41 12.19
CA PRO A 116 -17.60 -29.06 11.43
C PRO A 116 -16.76 -27.92 10.87
N GLN A 117 -15.63 -27.64 11.50
CA GLN A 117 -14.73 -26.61 11.03
C GLN A 117 -14.09 -27.18 9.77
N SER A 118 -14.75 -26.96 8.62
CA SER A 118 -14.03 -27.08 7.35
C SER A 118 -12.77 -26.23 7.51
N LEU A 119 -11.62 -26.87 7.39
CA LEU A 119 -10.34 -26.20 7.60
C LEU A 119 -10.29 -24.96 6.69
N PRO A 120 -9.74 -23.82 7.11
CA PRO A 120 -9.73 -22.61 6.28
C PRO A 120 -9.14 -22.88 4.89
N GLU A 121 -9.57 -22.15 3.87
CA GLU A 121 -9.07 -22.30 2.48
C GLU A 121 -7.53 -22.31 2.43
N THR A 122 -6.88 -21.46 3.23
CA THR A 122 -5.42 -21.40 3.35
C THR A 122 -4.80 -22.71 3.84
N HIS A 123 -5.46 -23.40 4.77
CA HIS A 123 -5.05 -24.71 5.24
C HIS A 123 -5.23 -25.76 4.14
N GLN A 124 -6.40 -25.79 3.48
CA GLN A 124 -6.69 -26.75 2.40
C GLN A 124 -5.75 -26.58 1.21
N ARG A 125 -5.33 -25.34 0.90
CA ARG A 125 -4.35 -25.05 -0.16
C ARG A 125 -2.98 -25.67 0.10
N ILE A 126 -2.56 -25.75 1.36
CA ILE A 126 -1.28 -26.37 1.76
C ILE A 126 -1.47 -27.88 1.90
N PHE A 127 -2.44 -28.31 2.70
CA PHE A 127 -2.76 -29.71 2.96
C PHE A 127 -3.86 -30.20 2.00
N PHE A 128 -3.54 -30.20 0.70
CA PHE A 128 -4.48 -30.54 -0.37
C PHE A 128 -4.70 -32.06 -0.55
N THR A 129 -3.93 -32.88 0.14
CA THR A 129 -4.05 -34.34 0.17
C THR A 129 -3.92 -34.83 1.61
N GLN A 130 -4.61 -35.92 1.94
CA GLN A 130 -4.66 -36.47 3.29
C GLN A 130 -3.70 -37.66 3.44
N PRO A 131 -3.05 -37.84 4.59
CA PRO A 131 -2.19 -38.99 4.83
C PRO A 131 -3.03 -40.28 4.84
N SER A 132 -2.60 -41.28 4.08
CA SER A 132 -3.11 -42.64 4.30
C SER A 132 -2.46 -43.24 5.54
N THR A 133 -3.22 -44.04 6.30
CA THR A 133 -2.72 -44.73 7.51
C THR A 133 -1.51 -45.63 7.23
N LYS A 134 -1.35 -46.10 6.00
CA LYS A 134 -0.24 -46.99 5.58
C LYS A 134 0.96 -46.26 4.98
N LYS A 135 0.78 -45.04 4.46
CA LYS A 135 1.83 -44.28 3.74
C LYS A 135 1.73 -42.77 4.01
N PRO A 136 1.90 -42.31 5.26
CA PRO A 136 1.88 -40.88 5.57
C PRO A 136 2.99 -40.10 4.85
N ALA A 137 4.17 -40.70 4.68
CA ALA A 137 5.30 -40.08 4.00
C ALA A 137 5.04 -39.71 2.52
N ALA A 138 4.18 -40.46 1.82
CA ALA A 138 3.84 -40.15 0.43
C ALA A 138 3.03 -38.85 0.32
N ALA A 139 2.01 -38.68 1.16
CA ALA A 139 1.21 -37.45 1.22
C ALA A 139 2.08 -36.25 1.66
N ALA A 140 2.94 -36.43 2.66
CA ALA A 140 3.88 -35.39 3.08
C ALA A 140 4.80 -34.96 1.93
N ARG A 141 5.34 -35.92 1.16
CA ARG A 141 6.22 -35.63 0.02
C ARG A 141 5.53 -34.80 -1.06
N GLU A 142 4.27 -35.09 -1.36
CA GLU A 142 3.49 -34.29 -2.31
C GLU A 142 3.22 -32.86 -1.79
N ILE A 143 2.84 -32.73 -0.51
CA ILE A 143 2.59 -31.43 0.13
C ILE A 143 3.85 -30.57 0.15
N ILE A 144 4.94 -31.13 0.69
CA ILE A 144 6.24 -30.45 0.82
C ILE A 144 6.80 -30.13 -0.56
N GLY A 145 6.70 -31.07 -1.51
CA GLY A 145 7.15 -30.86 -2.89
C GLY A 145 6.42 -29.73 -3.59
N LYS A 146 5.09 -29.68 -3.52
CA LYS A 146 4.29 -28.60 -4.12
C LYS A 146 4.56 -27.26 -3.43
N PHE A 147 4.71 -27.26 -2.10
CA PHE A 147 5.05 -26.05 -1.37
C PHE A 147 6.42 -25.53 -1.79
N ALA A 148 7.46 -26.38 -1.78
CA ALA A 148 8.82 -26.01 -2.17
C ALA A 148 8.90 -25.57 -3.64
N PHE A 149 8.15 -26.20 -4.55
CA PHE A 149 8.06 -25.78 -5.95
C PHE A 149 7.58 -24.34 -6.10
N ASN A 150 6.52 -23.96 -5.37
CA ASN A 150 6.00 -22.60 -5.38
C ASN A 150 6.92 -21.63 -4.61
N ALA A 151 7.42 -22.06 -3.46
CA ALA A 151 8.27 -21.27 -2.58
C ALA A 151 9.62 -20.93 -3.22
N TRP A 152 10.18 -21.83 -4.04
CA TRP A 152 11.46 -21.63 -4.72
C TRP A 152 11.29 -21.28 -6.20
N ARG A 153 10.05 -21.30 -6.70
CA ARG A 153 9.62 -20.87 -8.05
C ARG A 153 10.28 -21.66 -9.18
N ARG A 154 10.64 -22.92 -8.92
CA ARG A 154 11.28 -23.83 -9.86
C ARG A 154 11.03 -25.29 -9.47
N PRO A 155 11.28 -26.26 -10.37
CA PRO A 155 11.35 -27.67 -10.02
C PRO A 155 12.30 -27.89 -8.84
N VAL A 156 11.82 -28.67 -7.88
CA VAL A 156 12.59 -29.08 -6.69
C VAL A 156 13.36 -30.33 -7.06
N GLU A 157 14.67 -30.32 -6.87
CA GLU A 157 15.49 -31.49 -7.13
C GLU A 157 15.19 -32.59 -6.12
N ARG A 158 15.37 -33.85 -6.52
CA ARG A 158 15.11 -35.00 -5.65
C ARG A 158 15.87 -34.91 -4.33
N ALA A 159 17.15 -34.56 -4.39
CA ALA A 159 18.00 -34.41 -3.20
C ALA A 159 17.55 -33.27 -2.29
N GLU A 160 17.00 -32.19 -2.84
CA GLU A 160 16.45 -31.08 -2.07
C GLU A 160 15.19 -31.49 -1.32
N LEU A 161 14.27 -32.18 -2.01
CA LEU A 161 13.05 -32.71 -1.41
C LEU A 161 13.37 -33.77 -0.35
N ASP A 162 14.36 -34.64 -0.60
CA ASP A 162 14.79 -35.65 0.37
C ASP A 162 15.35 -35.00 1.65
N ARG A 163 16.06 -33.87 1.55
CA ARG A 163 16.50 -33.11 2.73
C ARG A 163 15.32 -32.55 3.54
N LEU A 164 14.29 -32.03 2.88
CA LEU A 164 13.08 -31.57 3.56
C LEU A 164 12.29 -32.73 4.19
N MET A 165 12.25 -33.89 3.53
CA MET A 165 11.60 -35.09 4.05
C MET A 165 12.26 -35.62 5.33
N LYS A 166 13.59 -35.49 5.47
CA LYS A 166 14.27 -35.84 6.74
C LYS A 166 13.77 -35.02 7.94
N LEU A 167 13.36 -33.78 7.72
CA LEU A 167 12.75 -32.95 8.78
C LEU A 167 11.34 -33.42 9.13
N PHE A 168 10.56 -33.82 8.13
CA PHE A 168 9.27 -34.47 8.37
C PHE A 168 9.44 -35.78 9.18
N GLU A 169 10.40 -36.62 8.79
CA GLU A 169 10.73 -37.88 9.49
C GLU A 169 11.21 -37.63 10.93
N LEU A 170 12.00 -36.58 11.16
CA LEU A 170 12.41 -36.16 12.50
C LEU A 170 11.21 -35.81 13.39
N GLY A 171 10.24 -35.05 12.87
CA GLY A 171 9.00 -34.75 13.59
C GLY A 171 8.21 -36.01 13.94
N GLN A 172 8.06 -36.93 12.97
CA GLN A 172 7.40 -38.22 13.21
C GLN A 172 8.10 -39.04 14.29
N ALA A 173 9.45 -39.07 14.30
CA ALA A 173 10.24 -39.76 15.32
C ALA A 173 10.09 -39.15 16.73
N GLN A 174 9.67 -37.88 16.83
CA GLN A 174 9.38 -37.19 18.09
C GLN A 174 7.90 -37.30 18.51
N ASN A 175 7.10 -38.16 17.85
CA ASN A 175 5.66 -38.32 18.05
C ASN A 175 4.84 -37.05 17.78
N ASP A 176 5.33 -36.15 16.92
CA ASP A 176 4.53 -35.02 16.45
C ASP A 176 3.41 -35.47 15.51
N SER A 177 2.33 -34.68 15.45
CA SER A 177 1.28 -34.89 14.45
C SER A 177 1.83 -34.78 13.03
N PHE A 178 1.10 -35.34 12.06
CA PHE A 178 1.43 -35.24 10.65
C PHE A 178 1.62 -33.77 10.22
N GLU A 179 0.70 -32.90 10.61
CA GLU A 179 0.71 -31.47 10.27
C GLU A 179 1.89 -30.74 10.92
N LYS A 180 2.22 -31.05 12.18
CA LYS A 180 3.40 -30.49 12.84
C LYS A 180 4.70 -30.92 12.15
N SER A 181 4.77 -32.18 11.75
CA SER A 181 5.94 -32.73 11.04
C SER A 181 6.11 -32.10 9.65
N VAL A 182 5.00 -31.91 8.91
CA VAL A 182 5.01 -31.18 7.63
C VAL A 182 5.41 -29.72 7.85
N LYS A 183 4.85 -29.06 8.88
CA LYS A 183 5.17 -27.67 9.22
C LYS A 183 6.66 -27.45 9.43
N LEU A 184 7.36 -28.38 10.09
CA LEU A 184 8.81 -28.29 10.28
C LEU A 184 9.57 -28.25 8.94
N ALA A 185 9.18 -29.09 7.98
CA ALA A 185 9.75 -29.06 6.63
C ALA A 185 9.40 -27.76 5.88
N LEU A 186 8.18 -27.24 6.02
CA LEU A 186 7.80 -25.97 5.41
C LEU A 186 8.58 -24.77 5.99
N GLN A 187 8.83 -24.77 7.30
CA GLN A 187 9.69 -23.77 7.95
C GLN A 187 11.09 -23.77 7.35
N ALA A 188 11.70 -24.94 7.18
CA ALA A 188 13.00 -25.07 6.52
C ALA A 188 12.99 -24.58 5.08
N ALA A 189 11.92 -24.83 4.33
CA ALA A 189 11.78 -24.32 2.97
C ALA A 189 11.72 -22.78 2.93
N MET A 190 11.10 -22.12 3.93
CA MET A 190 10.99 -20.65 4.04
C MET A 190 12.26 -19.96 4.52
N VAL A 191 13.15 -20.64 5.26
CA VAL A 191 14.45 -20.08 5.67
C VAL A 191 15.59 -20.45 4.71
N SER A 192 15.29 -21.20 3.65
CA SER A 192 16.25 -21.54 2.60
C SER A 192 16.66 -20.31 1.79
N PRO A 193 17.93 -20.20 1.36
CA PRO A 193 18.36 -19.20 0.37
C PRO A 193 17.51 -19.21 -0.91
N HIS A 194 16.96 -20.35 -1.32
CA HIS A 194 16.07 -20.44 -2.49
C HIS A 194 14.71 -19.74 -2.29
N PHE A 195 14.29 -19.54 -1.04
CA PHE A 195 13.11 -18.73 -0.71
C PHE A 195 13.47 -17.26 -0.50
N LEU A 196 14.50 -17.00 0.32
CA LEU A 196 14.91 -15.64 0.73
C LEU A 196 15.49 -14.82 -0.42
N PHE A 197 16.16 -15.47 -1.36
CA PHE A 197 16.74 -14.84 -2.54
C PHE A 197 16.09 -15.39 -3.81
N ARG A 198 16.02 -14.53 -4.84
CA ARG A 198 15.68 -14.93 -6.21
C ARG A 198 16.97 -15.33 -6.93
N GLY A 199 17.54 -16.45 -6.51
CA GLY A 199 18.76 -17.00 -7.09
C GLY A 199 18.50 -17.54 -8.49
N GLU A 200 19.28 -17.08 -9.47
CA GLU A 200 19.22 -17.57 -10.85
C GLU A 200 20.38 -18.52 -11.05
N LEU A 201 20.09 -19.81 -10.91
CA LEU A 201 21.09 -20.84 -11.15
C LEU A 201 21.56 -20.74 -12.61
N GLN A 202 22.80 -20.33 -12.77
CA GLN A 202 23.44 -20.12 -14.05
C GLN A 202 24.49 -21.22 -14.30
N PRO A 203 24.63 -21.70 -15.54
CA PRO A 203 25.82 -22.44 -15.95
C PRO A 203 27.05 -21.55 -15.72
N GLU A 204 28.13 -22.14 -15.21
CA GLU A 204 29.43 -21.46 -15.00
C GLU A 204 29.31 -20.14 -14.20
N PRO A 205 28.91 -20.21 -12.91
CA PRO A 205 28.56 -19.02 -12.13
C PRO A 205 29.68 -18.00 -11.95
N ASP A 206 30.93 -18.40 -12.15
CA ASP A 206 32.12 -17.58 -11.95
C ASP A 206 32.79 -17.16 -13.27
N ASN A 207 32.13 -17.36 -14.42
CA ASN A 207 32.67 -16.99 -15.74
C ASN A 207 32.16 -15.62 -16.21
N PRO A 208 32.95 -14.53 -16.11
CA PRO A 208 32.53 -13.20 -16.54
C PRO A 208 32.57 -12.99 -18.05
N LYS A 209 33.21 -13.92 -18.80
CA LYS A 209 33.38 -13.81 -20.25
C LYS A 209 32.19 -14.38 -21.02
N GLN A 210 31.43 -15.27 -20.40
CA GLN A 210 30.31 -15.94 -21.04
C GLN A 210 28.98 -15.38 -20.55
N THR A 211 28.09 -15.09 -21.51
CA THR A 211 26.74 -14.63 -21.23
C THR A 211 25.75 -15.73 -21.60
N HIS A 212 24.86 -16.06 -20.68
CA HIS A 212 23.84 -17.09 -20.85
C HIS A 212 22.44 -16.49 -20.75
N LEU A 213 21.49 -17.12 -21.43
CA LEU A 213 20.07 -16.85 -21.17
C LEU A 213 19.73 -17.33 -19.75
N VAL A 214 18.96 -16.54 -19.02
CA VAL A 214 18.32 -17.03 -17.81
C VAL A 214 17.35 -18.15 -18.20
N ASN A 215 17.31 -19.21 -17.38
CA ASN A 215 16.41 -20.33 -17.61
C ASN A 215 14.94 -19.86 -17.53
N GLU A 216 14.01 -20.67 -18.03
CA GLU A 216 12.61 -20.24 -18.20
C GLU A 216 11.89 -20.00 -16.85
N PHE A 217 12.27 -20.71 -15.78
CA PHE A 217 11.72 -20.47 -14.42
C PHE A 217 12.26 -19.18 -13.79
N ALA A 218 13.54 -18.88 -14.03
CA ALA A 218 14.14 -17.60 -13.67
C ALA A 218 13.48 -16.45 -14.45
N LEU A 219 13.22 -16.62 -15.75
CA LEU A 219 12.49 -15.63 -16.56
C LEU A 219 11.06 -15.42 -16.03
N ALA A 220 10.33 -16.49 -15.69
CA ALA A 220 9.01 -16.41 -15.07
C ALA A 220 9.07 -15.60 -13.77
N SER A 221 10.06 -15.86 -12.93
CA SER A 221 10.28 -15.16 -11.66
C SER A 221 10.66 -13.69 -11.86
N ARG A 222 11.52 -13.36 -12.82
CA ARG A 222 11.83 -11.96 -13.17
C ARG A 222 10.55 -11.22 -13.57
N LEU A 223 9.76 -11.82 -14.46
CA LEU A 223 8.53 -11.23 -14.98
C LEU A 223 7.47 -11.02 -13.88
N SER A 224 7.23 -12.03 -13.03
CA SER A 224 6.21 -11.96 -11.99
C SER A 224 6.54 -10.93 -10.91
N TYR A 225 7.81 -10.81 -10.50
CA TYR A 225 8.17 -9.83 -9.48
C TYR A 225 8.30 -8.42 -10.06
N PHE A 226 8.69 -8.29 -11.33
CA PHE A 226 8.66 -7.00 -12.02
C PHE A 226 7.23 -6.46 -12.12
N LEU A 227 6.27 -7.25 -12.59
CA LEU A 227 4.92 -6.74 -12.87
C LEU A 227 3.93 -6.89 -11.71
N TRP A 228 4.08 -7.93 -10.88
CA TRP A 228 3.11 -8.28 -9.84
C TRP A 228 3.69 -8.31 -8.43
N SER A 229 5.01 -8.10 -8.25
CA SER A 229 5.71 -8.19 -6.96
C SER A 229 5.38 -9.46 -6.15
N THR A 230 5.10 -10.57 -6.85
CA THR A 230 4.78 -11.87 -6.23
C THR A 230 5.23 -13.02 -7.12
N MET A 231 5.09 -14.25 -6.63
CA MET A 231 5.52 -15.45 -7.35
C MET A 231 4.79 -15.61 -8.70
N PRO A 232 5.40 -16.30 -9.69
CA PRO A 232 4.74 -16.59 -10.95
C PRO A 232 3.47 -17.41 -10.73
N ASP A 233 2.46 -17.20 -11.57
CA ASP A 233 1.25 -18.01 -11.52
C ASP A 233 1.46 -19.37 -12.21
N ALA A 234 0.42 -20.21 -12.13
CA ALA A 234 0.45 -21.55 -12.70
C ALA A 234 0.69 -21.55 -14.22
N GLU A 235 0.21 -20.52 -14.94
CA GLU A 235 0.41 -20.42 -16.39
C GLU A 235 1.87 -20.12 -16.74
N LEU A 236 2.50 -19.15 -16.07
CA LEU A 236 3.92 -18.86 -16.24
C LEU A 236 4.79 -20.07 -15.89
N LEU A 237 4.51 -20.75 -14.78
CA LEU A 237 5.26 -21.94 -14.35
C LEU A 237 5.08 -23.11 -15.33
N LYS A 238 3.87 -23.29 -15.90
CA LYS A 238 3.60 -24.30 -16.92
C LYS A 238 4.37 -24.01 -18.21
N LEU A 239 4.34 -22.77 -18.70
CA LEU A 239 5.10 -22.36 -19.88
C LEU A 239 6.60 -22.49 -19.67
N ALA A 240 7.08 -22.16 -18.46
CA ALA A 240 8.48 -22.30 -18.09
C ALA A 240 8.90 -23.78 -18.08
N GLY A 241 8.12 -24.65 -17.45
CA GLY A 241 8.36 -26.10 -17.43
C GLY A 241 8.35 -26.73 -18.82
N ALA A 242 7.58 -26.17 -19.76
CA ALA A 242 7.53 -26.63 -21.14
C ALA A 242 8.61 -26.01 -22.05
N GLY A 243 9.48 -25.12 -21.56
CA GLY A 243 10.46 -24.43 -22.41
C GLY A 243 9.83 -23.50 -23.46
N ARG A 244 8.68 -22.91 -23.14
CA ARG A 244 7.86 -22.12 -24.07
C ARG A 244 7.57 -20.70 -23.60
N LEU A 245 7.95 -20.29 -22.40
CA LEU A 245 7.65 -18.96 -21.87
C LEU A 245 8.26 -17.87 -22.75
N ARG A 246 9.54 -17.98 -23.11
CA ARG A 246 10.21 -16.98 -23.96
C ARG A 246 9.54 -16.80 -25.33
N ARG A 247 9.05 -17.90 -25.93
CA ARG A 247 8.30 -17.88 -27.19
C ARG A 247 6.91 -17.23 -27.08
N ASN A 248 6.36 -17.14 -25.87
CA ASN A 248 5.04 -16.57 -25.58
C ASN A 248 5.14 -15.29 -24.73
N LEU A 249 6.33 -14.68 -24.64
CA LEU A 249 6.62 -13.62 -23.68
C LEU A 249 5.71 -12.40 -23.88
N ALA A 250 5.52 -11.97 -25.13
CA ALA A 250 4.72 -10.79 -25.43
C ALA A 250 3.26 -10.94 -24.97
N GLY A 251 2.65 -12.09 -25.24
CA GLY A 251 1.28 -12.38 -24.81
C GLY A 251 1.16 -12.52 -23.28
N GLN A 252 2.18 -13.05 -22.61
CA GLN A 252 2.20 -13.12 -21.14
C GLN A 252 2.33 -11.73 -20.51
N VAL A 253 3.17 -10.84 -21.04
CA VAL A 253 3.25 -9.44 -20.58
C VAL A 253 1.90 -8.75 -20.71
N GLU A 254 1.24 -8.87 -21.86
CA GLU A 254 -0.07 -8.25 -22.09
C GLU A 254 -1.12 -8.78 -21.11
N ARG A 255 -1.18 -10.10 -20.92
CA ARG A 255 -2.06 -10.75 -19.93
C ARG A 255 -1.80 -10.22 -18.53
N MET A 256 -0.53 -10.11 -18.15
CA MET A 256 -0.14 -9.67 -16.80
C MET A 256 -0.43 -8.20 -16.54
N LEU A 257 -0.32 -7.34 -17.55
CA LEU A 257 -0.70 -5.92 -17.44
C LEU A 257 -2.22 -5.71 -17.33
N LYS A 258 -3.03 -6.66 -17.82
CA LYS A 258 -4.49 -6.66 -17.67
C LYS A 258 -4.97 -7.23 -16.33
N ASP A 259 -4.15 -8.01 -15.65
CA ASP A 259 -4.47 -8.65 -14.37
C ASP A 259 -4.45 -7.62 -13.20
N PRO A 260 -5.39 -7.69 -12.24
CA PRO A 260 -5.39 -6.80 -11.06
C PRO A 260 -4.08 -6.79 -10.26
N LYS A 261 -3.28 -7.86 -10.29
CA LYS A 261 -1.97 -7.90 -9.63
C LYS A 261 -0.99 -6.85 -10.19
N ARG A 262 -1.23 -6.30 -11.38
CA ARG A 262 -0.54 -5.12 -11.94
C ARG A 262 -0.50 -3.97 -10.95
N ASP A 263 -1.50 -3.83 -10.07
CA ASP A 263 -1.54 -2.75 -9.08
C ASP A 263 -0.28 -2.74 -8.19
N ALA A 264 0.42 -3.86 -8.04
CA ALA A 264 1.72 -3.91 -7.40
C ALA A 264 2.79 -3.08 -8.12
N LEU A 265 2.80 -3.03 -9.46
CA LEU A 265 3.71 -2.17 -10.22
C LEU A 265 3.41 -0.69 -9.96
N LEU A 266 2.15 -0.31 -9.90
CA LEU A 266 1.74 1.05 -9.51
C LEU A 266 2.25 1.37 -8.09
N GLN A 267 1.90 0.52 -7.13
CA GLN A 267 2.16 0.73 -5.71
C GLN A 267 3.65 0.63 -5.36
N ASN A 268 4.42 -0.20 -6.05
CA ASN A 268 5.82 -0.44 -5.73
C ASN A 268 6.81 0.29 -6.62
N PHE A 269 6.51 0.52 -7.90
CA PHE A 269 7.42 1.27 -8.76
C PHE A 269 7.06 2.76 -8.78
N PHE A 270 5.87 3.12 -9.24
CA PHE A 270 5.54 4.53 -9.49
C PHE A 270 5.51 5.40 -8.23
N THR A 271 4.95 4.91 -7.12
CA THR A 271 4.95 5.70 -5.87
C THR A 271 6.34 5.89 -5.26
N GLN A 272 7.28 4.97 -5.54
CA GLN A 272 8.68 5.11 -5.13
C GLN A 272 9.44 6.05 -6.06
N TRP A 273 9.31 5.85 -7.38
CA TRP A 273 9.92 6.68 -8.40
C TRP A 273 9.48 8.15 -8.28
N LEU A 274 8.19 8.40 -8.15
CA LEU A 274 7.63 9.75 -7.99
C LEU A 274 7.76 10.26 -6.54
N GLN A 275 8.27 9.44 -5.62
CA GLN A 275 8.46 9.75 -4.20
C GLN A 275 7.18 10.10 -3.43
N THR A 276 5.99 9.79 -3.97
CA THR A 276 4.70 10.14 -3.36
C THR A 276 4.42 9.41 -2.06
N ARG A 277 5.16 8.35 -1.73
CA ARG A 277 5.12 7.72 -0.39
C ARG A 277 5.48 8.69 0.73
N SER A 278 6.36 9.65 0.46
CA SER A 278 6.75 10.69 1.41
C SER A 278 5.58 11.60 1.80
N LEU A 279 4.50 11.60 1.02
CA LEU A 279 3.28 12.32 1.38
C LEU A 279 2.68 11.81 2.69
N GLN A 280 2.94 10.58 3.13
CA GLN A 280 2.45 10.08 4.43
C GLN A 280 3.10 10.77 5.63
N ILE A 281 4.34 11.24 5.47
CA ILE A 281 5.12 11.89 6.54
C ILE A 281 5.28 13.40 6.34
N ALA A 282 4.80 13.95 5.22
CA ALA A 282 4.76 15.39 5.00
C ALA A 282 3.99 16.08 6.13
N ALA A 283 4.48 17.20 6.64
CA ALA A 283 3.83 17.94 7.72
C ALA A 283 3.74 19.44 7.39
N PRO A 284 2.86 19.84 6.45
CA PRO A 284 2.49 21.24 6.28
C PRO A 284 2.02 21.84 7.61
N ASP A 285 2.43 23.07 7.87
CA ASP A 285 2.03 23.83 9.05
C ASP A 285 0.53 24.12 8.99
N VAL A 286 -0.22 23.64 9.99
CA VAL A 286 -1.68 23.71 10.01
C VAL A 286 -2.21 25.13 10.20
N THR A 287 -1.38 26.04 10.72
CA THR A 287 -1.74 27.45 10.86
C THR A 287 -1.68 28.15 9.50
N THR A 288 -0.63 27.87 8.73
CA THR A 288 -0.42 28.41 7.38
C THR A 288 -1.34 27.75 6.35
N PHE A 289 -1.58 26.43 6.49
CA PHE A 289 -2.32 25.61 5.53
C PHE A 289 -3.49 24.86 6.21
N PRO A 290 -4.51 25.57 6.72
CA PRO A 290 -5.62 24.96 7.48
C PRO A 290 -6.48 24.01 6.64
N ALA A 291 -6.44 24.13 5.31
CA ALA A 291 -7.14 23.22 4.40
C ALA A 291 -6.48 21.82 4.32
N PHE A 292 -5.23 21.67 4.77
CA PHE A 292 -4.51 20.40 4.68
C PHE A 292 -4.95 19.42 5.77
N SER A 293 -5.88 18.53 5.40
CA SER A 293 -6.41 17.49 6.29
C SER A 293 -5.87 16.09 5.94
N PRO A 294 -5.98 15.09 6.86
CA PRO A 294 -5.69 13.70 6.54
C PRO A 294 -6.47 13.15 5.34
N GLU A 295 -7.71 13.60 5.14
CA GLU A 295 -8.56 13.24 3.99
C GLU A 295 -7.97 13.81 2.71
N LEU A 296 -7.63 15.11 2.67
CA LEU A 296 -7.02 15.73 1.49
C LEU A 296 -5.70 15.04 1.11
N ARG A 297 -4.90 14.67 2.12
CA ARG A 297 -3.66 13.90 1.91
C ARG A 297 -3.94 12.55 1.22
N ARG A 298 -4.95 11.81 1.68
CA ARG A 298 -5.36 10.54 1.06
C ARG A 298 -5.86 10.76 -0.36
N ASP A 299 -6.63 11.83 -0.58
CA ASP A 299 -7.21 12.15 -1.87
C ASP A 299 -6.12 12.52 -2.91
N MET A 300 -5.11 13.29 -2.50
CA MET A 300 -3.93 13.60 -3.31
C MET A 300 -3.13 12.35 -3.70
N ALA A 301 -2.91 11.42 -2.77
CA ALA A 301 -2.24 10.15 -3.09
C ALA A 301 -3.06 9.34 -4.09
N ARG A 302 -4.38 9.29 -3.87
CA ARG A 302 -5.31 8.53 -4.72
C ARG A 302 -5.41 9.11 -6.13
N GLU A 303 -5.34 10.42 -6.29
CA GLU A 303 -5.23 11.07 -7.60
C GLU A 303 -4.05 10.52 -8.40
N THR A 304 -2.84 10.53 -7.84
CA THR A 304 -1.64 10.05 -8.52
C THR A 304 -1.78 8.58 -8.92
N GLU A 305 -2.32 7.76 -8.02
CA GLU A 305 -2.55 6.34 -8.28
C GLU A 305 -3.48 6.11 -9.47
N LEU A 306 -4.66 6.74 -9.45
CA LEU A 306 -5.67 6.60 -10.51
C LEU A 306 -5.18 7.15 -11.84
N PHE A 307 -4.44 8.26 -11.81
CA PHE A 307 -3.87 8.88 -12.98
C PHE A 307 -2.85 7.96 -13.68
N VAL A 308 -1.87 7.44 -12.93
CA VAL A 308 -0.87 6.52 -13.48
C VAL A 308 -1.51 5.20 -13.91
N ASP A 309 -2.46 4.69 -13.15
CA ASP A 309 -3.21 3.48 -13.50
C ASP A 309 -3.97 3.65 -14.83
N ALA A 310 -4.54 4.83 -15.10
CA ALA A 310 -5.15 5.14 -16.40
C ALA A 310 -4.12 5.14 -17.54
N ILE A 311 -2.91 5.69 -17.33
CA ILE A 311 -1.82 5.64 -18.32
C ILE A 311 -1.47 4.18 -18.66
N ILE A 312 -1.40 3.31 -17.66
CA ILE A 312 -1.09 1.89 -17.86
C ILE A 312 -2.26 1.15 -18.54
N ARG A 313 -3.47 1.26 -17.99
CA ARG A 313 -4.66 0.53 -18.47
C ARG A 313 -5.08 0.93 -19.88
N GLU A 314 -5.02 2.21 -20.19
CA GLU A 314 -5.37 2.75 -21.52
C GLU A 314 -4.18 2.69 -22.49
N ASN A 315 -3.02 2.15 -22.06
CA ASN A 315 -1.79 2.07 -22.84
C ASN A 315 -1.40 3.42 -23.49
N ARG A 316 -1.45 4.48 -22.67
CA ARG A 316 -1.20 5.85 -23.10
C ARG A 316 0.28 6.10 -23.34
N SER A 317 0.58 7.24 -23.95
CA SER A 317 1.94 7.74 -24.08
C SER A 317 2.51 8.04 -22.69
N LEU A 318 3.78 7.69 -22.47
CA LEU A 318 4.52 8.08 -21.28
C LEU A 318 4.62 9.60 -21.13
N LEU A 319 4.51 10.35 -22.23
CA LEU A 319 4.54 11.82 -22.21
C LEU A 319 3.33 12.42 -21.49
N ASP A 320 2.24 11.67 -21.36
CA ASP A 320 1.07 12.09 -20.57
C ASP A 320 1.43 12.24 -19.09
N LEU A 321 2.48 11.57 -18.59
CA LEU A 321 3.01 11.83 -17.24
C LEU A 321 3.47 13.30 -17.08
N LEU A 322 3.95 13.93 -18.14
CA LEU A 322 4.37 15.34 -18.12
C LEU A 322 3.18 16.26 -18.35
N ASP A 323 2.38 16.01 -19.39
CA ASP A 323 1.37 16.95 -19.88
C ASP A 323 0.09 16.27 -20.38
N ALA A 324 -0.56 15.50 -19.51
CA ALA A 324 -1.94 15.08 -19.74
C ALA A 324 -2.92 16.24 -19.58
N ASP A 325 -4.03 16.19 -20.31
CA ASP A 325 -5.19 17.09 -20.19
C ASP A 325 -6.23 16.58 -19.19
N PHE A 326 -5.90 15.62 -18.33
CA PHE A 326 -6.85 15.04 -17.38
C PHE A 326 -6.20 14.59 -16.07
N SER A 327 -7.03 14.40 -15.05
CA SER A 327 -6.69 13.67 -13.82
C SER A 327 -7.96 13.06 -13.21
N TYR A 328 -7.86 12.48 -12.01
CA TYR A 328 -8.98 11.93 -11.26
C TYR A 328 -9.18 12.68 -9.96
N LEU A 329 -10.36 13.29 -9.79
CA LEU A 329 -10.67 14.11 -8.62
C LEU A 329 -11.98 13.66 -7.97
N ASN A 330 -12.04 13.71 -6.65
CA ASN A 330 -13.28 13.74 -5.88
C ASN A 330 -13.65 15.20 -5.53
N GLY A 331 -14.77 15.43 -4.85
CA GLY A 331 -15.24 16.78 -4.55
C GLY A 331 -14.29 17.59 -3.64
N ARG A 332 -13.62 16.93 -2.69
CA ARG A 332 -12.67 17.59 -1.79
C ARG A 332 -11.43 18.09 -2.52
N LEU A 333 -10.84 17.23 -3.36
CA LEU A 333 -9.67 17.58 -4.14
C LEU A 333 -10.00 18.60 -5.24
N ALA A 334 -11.16 18.48 -5.88
CA ALA A 334 -11.63 19.47 -6.84
C ALA A 334 -11.79 20.87 -6.20
N LYS A 335 -12.39 20.95 -5.01
CA LYS A 335 -12.47 22.20 -4.23
C LYS A 335 -11.07 22.75 -3.90
N HIS A 336 -10.15 21.88 -3.49
CA HIS A 336 -8.74 22.27 -3.22
C HIS A 336 -8.04 22.83 -4.47
N TYR A 337 -8.38 22.32 -5.65
CA TYR A 337 -7.86 22.82 -6.92
C TYR A 337 -8.64 24.00 -7.50
N GLY A 338 -9.71 24.47 -6.85
CA GLY A 338 -10.55 25.57 -7.34
C GLY A 338 -11.43 25.19 -8.53
N LEU A 339 -11.80 23.91 -8.65
CA LEU A 339 -12.62 23.39 -9.74
C LEU A 339 -14.06 23.15 -9.28
N GLU A 340 -15.01 23.58 -10.11
CA GLU A 340 -16.45 23.34 -9.91
C GLU A 340 -16.93 22.08 -10.63
N GLY A 341 -18.11 21.59 -10.27
CA GLY A 341 -18.79 20.48 -10.98
C GLY A 341 -18.36 19.06 -10.59
N VAL A 342 -17.52 18.90 -9.55
CA VAL A 342 -17.17 17.59 -8.98
C VAL A 342 -17.56 17.57 -7.51
N GLU A 343 -18.35 16.57 -7.11
CA GLU A 343 -18.94 16.46 -5.77
C GLU A 343 -18.90 15.03 -5.26
N GLY A 344 -18.92 14.87 -3.94
CA GLY A 344 -18.88 13.58 -3.25
C GLY A 344 -17.49 12.98 -3.12
N ASP A 345 -17.42 11.81 -2.50
CA ASP A 345 -16.16 11.13 -2.21
C ASP A 345 -15.62 10.27 -3.38
N GLU A 346 -16.45 10.03 -4.39
CA GLU A 346 -16.10 9.24 -5.57
C GLU A 346 -15.17 9.99 -6.53
N PHE A 347 -14.12 9.31 -6.99
CA PHE A 347 -13.17 9.85 -7.96
C PHE A 347 -13.72 9.77 -9.39
N ARG A 348 -13.63 10.89 -10.11
CA ARG A 348 -14.07 11.01 -11.50
C ARG A 348 -12.96 11.56 -12.37
N ARG A 349 -12.90 11.12 -13.62
CA ARG A 349 -11.98 11.69 -14.61
C ARG A 349 -12.42 13.12 -14.94
N VAL A 350 -11.53 14.08 -14.77
CA VAL A 350 -11.75 15.50 -15.04
C VAL A 350 -10.76 15.96 -16.09
N SER A 351 -11.22 16.72 -17.08
CA SER A 351 -10.37 17.29 -18.14
C SER A 351 -9.98 18.74 -17.82
N PHE A 352 -8.77 19.14 -18.18
CA PHE A 352 -8.20 20.47 -17.99
C PHE A 352 -7.98 21.14 -19.35
N LYS A 353 -8.14 22.46 -19.41
CA LYS A 353 -8.13 23.22 -20.69
C LYS A 353 -6.98 24.20 -20.85
N ASP A 354 -6.38 24.65 -19.75
CA ASP A 354 -5.43 25.77 -19.70
C ASP A 354 -3.99 25.33 -19.41
N GLY A 355 -3.76 24.04 -19.18
CA GLY A 355 -2.45 23.49 -18.84
C GLY A 355 -1.98 23.81 -17.41
N THR A 356 -2.76 24.52 -16.59
CA THR A 356 -2.44 24.78 -15.18
C THR A 356 -2.66 23.54 -14.30
N ARG A 357 -3.29 22.49 -14.83
CA ARG A 357 -3.37 21.17 -14.20
C ARG A 357 -3.11 20.10 -15.25
N GLY A 358 -2.95 18.87 -14.78
CA GLY A 358 -2.70 17.70 -15.61
C GLY A 358 -1.20 17.39 -15.75
N GLY A 359 -0.91 16.09 -15.88
CA GLY A 359 0.43 15.54 -15.66
C GLY A 359 0.83 15.50 -14.18
N ILE A 360 1.86 14.73 -13.83
CA ILE A 360 2.27 14.55 -12.42
C ILE A 360 2.88 15.81 -11.80
N LEU A 361 3.38 16.74 -12.61
CA LEU A 361 4.09 17.95 -12.18
C LEU A 361 3.18 18.90 -11.37
N THR A 362 1.89 18.87 -11.66
CA THR A 362 0.89 19.81 -11.11
C THR A 362 -0.02 19.16 -10.06
N GLN A 363 0.23 17.89 -9.71
CA GLN A 363 -0.55 17.19 -8.70
C GLN A 363 -0.14 17.64 -7.30
N GLY A 364 -1.13 17.80 -6.42
CA GLY A 364 -0.96 18.22 -5.03
C GLY A 364 0.00 17.33 -4.25
N ALA A 365 0.02 16.02 -4.52
CA ALA A 365 0.97 15.10 -3.90
C ALA A 365 2.42 15.50 -4.18
N VAL A 366 2.78 15.72 -5.45
CA VAL A 366 4.13 16.12 -5.87
C VAL A 366 4.48 17.51 -5.35
N LEU A 367 3.56 18.48 -5.51
CA LEU A 367 3.76 19.86 -5.05
C LEU A 367 3.97 19.95 -3.52
N THR A 368 3.34 19.05 -2.77
CA THR A 368 3.48 18.97 -1.30
C THR A 368 4.80 18.36 -0.88
N ILE A 369 5.19 17.20 -1.43
CA ILE A 369 6.45 16.53 -1.02
C ILE A 369 7.70 17.31 -1.42
N THR A 370 7.57 18.22 -2.39
CA THR A 370 8.62 19.10 -2.86
C THR A 370 8.60 20.49 -2.21
N SER A 371 7.85 20.67 -1.12
CA SER A 371 7.76 21.93 -0.37
C SER A 371 8.32 21.80 1.05
N ASN A 372 8.36 22.91 1.79
CA ASN A 372 8.64 22.94 3.22
C ASN A 372 7.32 23.04 4.01
N PRO A 373 7.31 22.74 5.33
CA PRO A 373 6.11 22.85 6.15
C PRO A 373 5.36 24.18 6.03
N THR A 374 6.08 25.30 5.95
CA THR A 374 5.51 26.65 6.02
C THR A 374 5.53 27.41 4.70
N ARG A 375 6.16 26.86 3.65
CA ARG A 375 6.35 27.56 2.37
C ARG A 375 6.72 26.62 1.22
N THR A 376 6.57 27.11 -0.01
CA THR A 376 7.08 26.45 -1.22
C THR A 376 8.61 26.33 -1.22
N SER A 377 9.17 25.56 -2.16
CA SER A 377 10.61 25.44 -2.35
C SER A 377 10.96 25.21 -3.83
N PRO A 378 11.29 26.27 -4.59
CA PRO A 378 11.75 26.17 -5.97
C PRO A 378 12.92 25.19 -6.13
N VAL A 379 13.88 25.23 -5.20
CA VAL A 379 15.03 24.31 -5.15
C VAL A 379 14.59 22.85 -5.12
N LYS A 380 13.69 22.47 -4.18
CA LYS A 380 13.22 21.09 -4.05
C LYS A 380 12.37 20.66 -5.25
N ARG A 381 11.52 21.55 -5.76
CA ARG A 381 10.70 21.31 -6.97
C ARG A 381 11.56 21.07 -8.21
N GLY A 382 12.50 21.98 -8.48
CA GLY A 382 13.45 21.86 -9.59
C GLY A 382 14.35 20.64 -9.48
N LYS A 383 14.91 20.39 -8.28
CA LYS A 383 15.67 19.17 -8.00
C LYS A 383 14.85 17.92 -8.32
N TRP A 384 13.61 17.86 -7.87
CA TRP A 384 12.75 16.70 -8.09
C TRP A 384 12.51 16.46 -9.59
N VAL A 385 12.28 17.51 -10.37
CA VAL A 385 12.15 17.39 -11.85
C VAL A 385 13.43 16.85 -12.47
N LEU A 386 14.58 17.44 -12.15
CA LEU A 386 15.87 17.01 -12.72
C LEU A 386 16.21 15.57 -12.35
N GLU A 387 16.06 15.19 -11.08
CA GLU A 387 16.44 13.87 -10.57
C GLU A 387 15.46 12.75 -10.93
N ASN A 388 14.16 13.04 -10.84
CA ASN A 388 13.12 12.01 -11.03
C ASN A 388 12.60 11.97 -12.46
N LEU A 389 12.63 13.08 -13.22
CA LEU A 389 12.08 13.10 -14.58
C LEU A 389 13.15 13.18 -15.66
N LEU A 390 14.33 13.75 -15.39
CA LEU A 390 15.35 13.96 -16.43
C LEU A 390 16.64 13.16 -16.21
N ALA A 391 16.71 12.34 -15.15
CA ALA A 391 17.90 11.57 -14.76
C ALA A 391 19.19 12.43 -14.66
N ALA A 392 19.05 13.71 -14.32
CA ALA A 392 20.13 14.68 -14.29
C ALA A 392 20.25 15.32 -12.89
N PRO A 393 20.47 14.52 -11.82
CA PRO A 393 20.49 15.04 -10.46
C PRO A 393 21.51 16.18 -10.33
N PRO A 394 21.17 17.24 -9.59
CA PRO A 394 22.13 18.30 -9.29
C PRO A 394 23.31 17.75 -8.48
N PRO A 395 24.49 18.40 -8.53
CA PRO A 395 25.61 18.01 -7.67
C PRO A 395 25.23 18.11 -6.18
N PRO A 396 25.87 17.33 -5.29
CA PRO A 396 25.64 17.45 -3.86
C PRO A 396 25.96 18.88 -3.39
N PRO A 397 25.26 19.39 -2.36
CA PRO A 397 25.52 20.73 -1.85
C PRO A 397 26.96 20.83 -1.32
N PRO A 398 27.62 21.99 -1.43
CA PRO A 398 28.92 22.22 -0.81
C PRO A 398 28.84 21.98 0.72
N PRO A 399 29.88 21.43 1.35
CA PRO A 399 29.94 21.39 2.80
C PRO A 399 29.89 22.82 3.36
N ASN A 400 29.11 23.04 4.42
CA ASN A 400 28.95 24.32 5.14
C ASN A 400 28.12 25.43 4.45
N VAL A 401 27.11 25.10 3.63
CA VAL A 401 26.10 26.11 3.24
C VAL A 401 25.23 26.46 4.46
N PRO A 402 25.22 27.71 4.96
CA PRO A 402 24.33 28.11 6.04
C PRO A 402 22.88 27.97 5.59
N GLU A 403 21.97 27.53 6.47
CA GLU A 403 20.55 27.69 6.21
C GLU A 403 20.25 29.17 5.89
N LEU A 404 19.26 29.41 5.03
CA LEU A 404 18.68 30.74 4.80
C LEU A 404 18.26 31.33 6.16
N LYS A 405 19.16 32.10 6.78
CA LYS A 405 18.89 32.80 8.02
C LYS A 405 17.78 33.78 7.71
N ILE A 406 16.66 33.62 8.40
CA ILE A 406 15.69 34.70 8.53
C ILE A 406 16.40 35.73 9.40
N ASP A 407 17.05 36.70 8.77
CA ASP A 407 17.59 37.84 9.49
C ASP A 407 16.42 38.54 10.18
N LYS A 408 16.40 38.49 11.52
CA LYS A 408 15.32 39.08 12.31
C LYS A 408 15.41 40.60 12.34
N GLU A 409 16.58 41.17 12.04
CA GLU A 409 16.81 42.61 11.97
C GLU A 409 16.56 43.14 10.55
N HIS A 410 16.80 42.33 9.51
CA HIS A 410 16.52 42.66 8.10
C HIS A 410 15.84 41.50 7.35
N PRO A 411 14.56 41.19 7.63
CA PRO A 411 13.87 40.10 6.96
C PRO A 411 13.83 40.34 5.45
N LEU A 412 14.25 39.35 4.66
CA LEU A 412 14.12 39.40 3.20
C LEU A 412 12.64 39.64 2.88
N THR A 413 12.34 40.77 2.23
CA THR A 413 10.98 41.17 1.84
C THR A 413 10.68 40.70 0.42
N GLY A 414 9.38 40.62 0.09
CA GLY A 414 8.91 40.19 -1.24
C GLY A 414 8.53 38.71 -1.34
N THR A 415 8.26 38.29 -2.57
CA THR A 415 7.93 36.92 -2.98
C THR A 415 9.05 35.94 -2.65
N LEU A 416 8.78 34.62 -2.66
CA LEU A 416 9.86 33.64 -2.47
C LEU A 416 10.97 33.75 -3.53
N ARG A 417 10.62 34.13 -4.77
CA ARG A 417 11.58 34.37 -5.85
C ARG A 417 12.56 35.48 -5.51
N GLU A 418 12.06 36.67 -5.15
CA GLU A 418 12.90 37.82 -4.81
C GLU A 418 13.84 37.51 -3.64
N ARG A 419 13.34 36.77 -2.63
CA ARG A 419 14.16 36.30 -1.50
C ARG A 419 15.25 35.31 -1.93
N MET A 420 14.97 34.45 -2.91
CA MET A 420 15.95 33.50 -3.45
C MET A 420 16.99 34.19 -4.35
N GLU A 421 16.60 35.19 -5.13
CA GLU A 421 17.52 36.00 -5.93
C GLU A 421 18.50 36.76 -5.03
N GLN A 422 18.02 37.34 -3.93
CA GLN A 422 18.87 37.94 -2.90
C GLN A 422 19.86 36.92 -2.30
N HIS A 423 19.44 35.66 -2.10
CA HIS A 423 20.30 34.58 -1.61
C HIS A 423 21.34 34.12 -2.65
N ARG A 424 20.98 34.11 -3.93
CA ARG A 424 21.83 33.69 -5.06
C ARG A 424 22.85 34.72 -5.51
N ALA A 425 22.83 35.93 -4.94
CA ALA A 425 23.87 36.93 -5.16
C ALA A 425 25.29 36.40 -4.81
N ASN A 426 25.40 35.33 -4.03
CA ASN A 426 26.66 34.62 -3.80
C ASN A 426 27.00 33.68 -5.00
N PRO A 427 28.15 33.89 -5.70
CA PRO A 427 28.55 33.07 -6.84
C PRO A 427 28.67 31.56 -6.55
N GLY A 428 28.99 31.17 -5.31
CA GLY A 428 29.07 29.77 -4.90
C GLY A 428 27.71 29.06 -4.89
N CYS A 429 26.62 29.79 -4.65
CA CYS A 429 25.26 29.27 -4.63
C CYS A 429 24.62 29.27 -6.02
N ALA A 430 24.90 30.30 -6.85
CA ALA A 430 24.33 30.44 -8.19
C ALA A 430 24.60 29.23 -9.09
N SER A 431 25.85 28.74 -9.12
CA SER A 431 26.28 27.64 -10.00
C SER A 431 25.42 26.37 -9.94
N CYS A 432 24.84 26.05 -8.78
CA CYS A 432 23.96 24.90 -8.59
C CYS A 432 22.48 25.27 -8.73
N HIS A 433 22.10 26.48 -8.30
CA HIS A 433 20.71 26.94 -8.29
C HIS A 433 20.19 27.37 -9.66
N ASP A 434 21.04 27.89 -10.56
CA ASP A 434 20.63 28.38 -11.89
C ASP A 434 19.86 27.32 -12.69
N ARG A 435 20.22 26.04 -12.54
CA ARG A 435 19.55 24.91 -13.21
C ARG A 435 18.24 24.49 -12.56
N MET A 436 18.16 24.53 -11.23
CA MET A 436 17.00 24.01 -10.47
C MET A 436 15.93 25.08 -10.28
N ASP A 437 16.34 26.27 -9.89
CA ASP A 437 15.41 27.30 -9.41
C ASP A 437 14.52 27.80 -10.53
N ALA A 438 15.05 27.96 -11.75
CA ALA A 438 14.25 28.32 -12.92
C ALA A 438 13.07 27.35 -13.08
N ILE A 439 13.35 26.04 -13.12
CA ILE A 439 12.32 24.98 -13.18
C ILE A 439 11.37 25.07 -11.99
N GLY A 440 11.90 25.31 -10.79
CA GLY A 440 11.11 25.47 -9.57
C GLY A 440 10.15 26.66 -9.58
N PHE A 441 10.57 27.79 -10.14
CA PHE A 441 9.78 29.02 -10.23
C PHE A 441 8.52 28.85 -11.08
N ALA A 442 8.57 27.97 -12.09
CA ALA A 442 7.40 27.59 -12.88
C ALA A 442 6.19 27.17 -12.04
N PHE A 443 6.44 26.64 -10.83
CA PHE A 443 5.41 26.12 -9.95
C PHE A 443 5.01 27.11 -8.85
N GLU A 444 5.54 28.32 -8.80
CA GLU A 444 5.23 29.24 -7.71
C GLU A 444 3.76 29.66 -7.67
N ASN A 445 3.02 29.54 -8.78
CA ASN A 445 1.56 29.65 -8.77
C ASN A 445 0.85 28.54 -7.97
N TYR A 446 1.54 27.55 -7.45
CA TYR A 446 1.01 26.61 -6.46
C TYR A 446 1.65 26.84 -5.09
N ASP A 447 0.84 26.92 -4.05
CA ASP A 447 1.29 26.97 -2.66
C ASP A 447 1.96 25.66 -2.21
N ALA A 448 2.35 25.57 -0.94
CA ALA A 448 3.07 24.41 -0.41
C ALA A 448 2.24 23.12 -0.38
N ILE A 449 0.91 23.20 -0.50
CA ILE A 449 0.00 22.05 -0.55
C ILE A 449 -0.65 21.90 -1.94
N GLY A 450 -0.16 22.63 -2.95
CA GLY A 450 -0.60 22.52 -4.32
C GLY A 450 -1.87 23.28 -4.68
N ALA A 451 -2.39 24.18 -3.83
CA ALA A 451 -3.49 25.08 -4.19
C ALA A 451 -3.00 26.20 -5.11
N TRP A 452 -3.83 26.66 -6.04
CA TRP A 452 -3.47 27.74 -6.97
C TRP A 452 -3.46 29.10 -6.27
N ARG A 453 -2.48 29.95 -6.61
CA ARG A 453 -2.33 31.33 -6.11
C ARG A 453 -1.73 32.25 -7.18
N THR A 454 -2.09 33.53 -7.11
CA THR A 454 -1.56 34.60 -7.96
C THR A 454 -0.73 35.63 -7.20
N GLN A 455 -0.78 35.59 -5.86
CA GLN A 455 -0.06 36.52 -4.98
C GLN A 455 0.63 35.79 -3.81
N GLU A 456 1.70 36.38 -3.29
CA GLU A 456 2.39 35.99 -2.06
C GLU A 456 2.77 37.24 -1.26
N GLY A 457 2.40 37.30 0.02
CA GLY A 457 2.79 38.43 0.88
C GLY A 457 2.34 39.80 0.34
N GLY A 458 1.26 39.86 -0.45
CA GLY A 458 0.76 41.07 -1.10
C GLY A 458 1.40 41.42 -2.44
N ALA A 459 2.39 40.67 -2.92
CA ALA A 459 3.03 40.84 -4.22
C ALA A 459 2.52 39.82 -5.25
N SER A 460 2.50 40.20 -6.54
CA SER A 460 2.13 39.28 -7.62
C SER A 460 3.23 38.25 -7.86
N ILE A 461 2.85 37.02 -8.18
CA ILE A 461 3.80 35.93 -8.44
C ILE A 461 4.34 36.03 -9.86
N ASP A 462 5.66 36.00 -9.98
CA ASP A 462 6.37 35.76 -11.25
C ASP A 462 6.81 34.30 -11.33
N ALA A 463 6.11 33.52 -12.15
CA ALA A 463 6.40 32.11 -12.42
C ALA A 463 7.21 31.91 -13.72
N SER A 464 7.77 32.97 -14.29
CA SER A 464 8.69 32.85 -15.42
C SER A 464 9.99 32.18 -15.02
N GLY A 465 10.73 31.69 -16.00
CA GLY A 465 12.06 31.11 -15.80
C GLY A 465 12.84 31.05 -17.10
N GLU A 466 14.17 31.03 -16.98
CA GLU A 466 15.09 30.88 -18.11
C GLU A 466 16.03 29.71 -17.83
N LEU A 467 16.08 28.75 -18.75
CA LEU A 467 16.99 27.62 -18.69
C LEU A 467 18.38 28.03 -19.22
N MET A 468 19.43 27.33 -18.82
CA MET A 468 20.84 27.60 -19.20
C MET A 468 21.12 27.69 -20.72
N ALA A 469 20.20 27.20 -21.57
CA ALA A 469 20.28 27.32 -23.02
C ALA A 469 19.62 28.59 -23.59
N GLY A 470 19.23 29.56 -22.73
CA GLY A 470 18.50 30.78 -23.10
C GLY A 470 17.01 30.56 -23.41
N VAL A 471 16.46 29.40 -23.03
CA VAL A 471 15.06 29.06 -23.28
C VAL A 471 14.20 29.57 -22.13
N SER A 472 13.36 30.56 -22.40
CA SER A 472 12.42 31.12 -21.43
C SER A 472 11.06 30.41 -21.46
N PHE A 473 10.36 30.44 -20.34
CA PHE A 473 8.97 30.04 -20.21
C PHE A 473 8.25 30.88 -19.15
N ASN A 474 6.93 30.87 -19.18
CA ASN A 474 6.06 31.48 -18.21
C ASN A 474 5.11 30.46 -17.57
N GLY A 475 5.43 30.08 -16.33
CA GLY A 475 4.59 29.22 -15.53
C GLY A 475 4.58 27.73 -15.93
N PRO A 476 3.68 26.95 -15.31
CA PRO A 476 3.75 25.50 -15.36
C PRO A 476 3.29 24.94 -16.72
N ALA A 477 2.34 25.61 -17.39
CA ALA A 477 1.82 25.17 -18.67
C ALA A 477 2.92 25.19 -19.76
N GLU A 478 3.67 26.29 -19.85
CA GLU A 478 4.78 26.40 -20.81
C GLU A 478 5.94 25.48 -20.46
N LEU A 479 6.30 25.35 -19.17
CA LEU A 479 7.33 24.39 -18.75
C LEU A 479 6.97 22.95 -19.15
N LYS A 480 5.71 22.53 -18.96
CA LYS A 480 5.25 21.20 -19.41
C LYS A 480 5.44 21.01 -20.91
N LYS A 481 5.09 22.01 -21.72
CA LYS A 481 5.30 21.98 -23.18
C LYS A 481 6.79 21.92 -23.53
N LEU A 482 7.65 22.67 -22.83
CA LEU A 482 9.10 22.57 -23.01
C LEU A 482 9.63 21.17 -22.71
N LEU A 483 9.21 20.56 -21.60
CA LEU A 483 9.64 19.21 -21.25
C LEU A 483 9.20 18.17 -22.29
N VAL A 484 7.98 18.29 -22.83
CA VAL A 484 7.45 17.39 -23.86
C VAL A 484 8.09 17.62 -25.23
N ASN A 485 8.43 18.86 -25.58
CA ASN A 485 8.90 19.20 -26.93
C ASN A 485 10.42 19.20 -27.06
N GLN A 486 11.14 19.61 -26.01
CA GLN A 486 12.60 19.81 -26.04
C GLN A 486 13.35 18.78 -25.17
N ASN A 487 12.84 18.43 -23.98
CA ASN A 487 13.48 17.45 -23.08
C ASN A 487 12.87 16.04 -23.16
N ARG A 488 12.11 15.76 -24.22
CA ARG A 488 11.41 14.48 -24.41
C ARG A 488 12.34 13.28 -24.28
N ASP A 489 13.49 13.35 -24.93
CA ASP A 489 14.41 12.21 -25.01
C ASP A 489 15.12 11.97 -23.67
N ASP A 490 15.43 13.04 -22.93
CA ASP A 490 15.94 12.95 -21.56
C ASP A 490 14.89 12.34 -20.62
N PHE A 491 13.64 12.78 -20.75
CA PHE A 491 12.52 12.23 -19.98
C PHE A 491 12.33 10.74 -20.26
N ILE A 492 12.23 10.36 -21.52
CA ILE A 492 12.04 8.96 -21.92
C ILE A 492 13.22 8.10 -21.48
N ARG A 493 14.46 8.58 -21.61
CA ARG A 493 15.63 7.89 -21.07
C ARG A 493 15.51 7.69 -19.56
N CYS A 494 15.11 8.72 -18.82
CA CYS A 494 14.91 8.61 -17.37
C CYS A 494 13.87 7.54 -17.03
N VAL A 495 12.71 7.54 -17.70
CA VAL A 495 11.68 6.51 -17.50
C VAL A 495 12.25 5.12 -17.76
N VAL A 496 12.96 4.92 -18.87
CA VAL A 496 13.58 3.63 -19.22
C VAL A 496 14.57 3.18 -18.15
N GLU A 497 15.46 4.06 -17.70
CA GLU A 497 16.47 3.74 -16.69
C GLU A 497 15.84 3.40 -15.33
N LYS A 498 14.84 4.17 -14.88
CA LYS A 498 14.14 3.93 -13.61
C LYS A 498 13.34 2.63 -13.65
N THR A 499 12.60 2.38 -14.73
CA THR A 499 11.82 1.14 -14.88
C THR A 499 12.74 -0.07 -15.04
N LEU A 500 13.84 0.03 -15.80
CA LEU A 500 14.81 -1.06 -15.94
C LEU A 500 15.54 -1.34 -14.62
N THR A 501 15.91 -0.32 -13.85
CA THR A 501 16.47 -0.47 -12.49
C THR A 501 15.52 -1.29 -11.60
N TYR A 502 14.23 -0.94 -11.61
CA TYR A 502 13.22 -1.66 -10.85
C TYR A 502 13.03 -3.11 -11.34
N ALA A 503 13.01 -3.32 -12.66
CA ALA A 503 12.86 -4.64 -13.27
C ALA A 503 14.05 -5.58 -12.94
N LEU A 504 15.26 -5.04 -12.87
CA LEU A 504 16.48 -5.81 -12.60
C LEU A 504 16.78 -5.95 -11.10
N GLY A 505 16.29 -5.03 -10.26
CA GLY A 505 16.63 -4.97 -8.84
C GLY A 505 18.06 -4.52 -8.55
N ARG A 506 18.70 -3.84 -9.51
CA ARG A 506 20.04 -3.24 -9.40
C ARG A 506 20.11 -1.96 -10.24
N GLY A 507 21.08 -1.10 -9.93
CA GLY A 507 21.36 0.10 -10.73
C GLY A 507 21.77 -0.22 -12.17
N ILE A 508 21.59 0.74 -13.06
CA ILE A 508 22.05 0.70 -14.46
C ILE A 508 23.57 0.88 -14.49
N GLU A 509 24.25 0.01 -15.24
CA GLU A 509 25.70 0.08 -15.45
C GLU A 509 26.04 0.48 -16.89
N HIS A 510 27.32 0.77 -17.14
CA HIS A 510 27.79 1.22 -18.46
C HIS A 510 27.41 0.27 -19.61
N PHE A 511 27.37 -1.04 -19.36
CA PHE A 511 27.03 -2.05 -20.37
C PHE A 511 25.53 -2.16 -20.65
N ASP A 512 24.67 -1.57 -19.80
CA ASP A 512 23.21 -1.53 -20.05
C ASP A 512 22.83 -0.41 -21.04
N ARG A 513 23.74 0.53 -21.33
CA ARG A 513 23.49 1.70 -22.22
C ARG A 513 22.94 1.32 -23.59
N CYS A 514 23.44 0.24 -24.20
CA CYS A 514 22.95 -0.23 -25.50
C CYS A 514 21.48 -0.67 -25.42
N ALA A 515 21.07 -1.32 -24.32
CA ALA A 515 19.68 -1.71 -24.11
C ALA A 515 18.78 -0.49 -23.90
N VAL A 516 19.21 0.47 -23.06
CA VAL A 516 18.48 1.72 -22.84
C VAL A 516 18.26 2.46 -24.16
N ASN A 517 19.31 2.65 -24.95
CA ASN A 517 19.21 3.32 -26.25
C ASN A 517 18.25 2.61 -27.21
N ALA A 518 18.34 1.28 -27.30
CA ALA A 518 17.45 0.48 -28.15
C ALA A 518 15.98 0.62 -27.74
N ILE A 519 15.69 0.61 -26.42
CA ILE A 519 14.34 0.80 -25.89
C ILE A 519 13.82 2.20 -26.22
N CYS A 520 14.62 3.26 -26.05
CA CYS A 520 14.22 4.63 -26.41
C CYS A 520 13.85 4.76 -27.89
N VAL A 521 14.63 4.14 -28.79
CA VAL A 521 14.33 4.12 -30.23
C VAL A 521 13.01 3.38 -30.52
N LYS A 522 12.74 2.27 -29.83
CA LYS A 522 11.47 1.55 -29.99
C LYS A 522 10.27 2.34 -29.47
N LEU A 523 10.44 3.06 -28.37
CA LEU A 523 9.41 3.94 -27.83
C LEU A 523 9.08 5.07 -28.80
N SER A 524 10.07 5.72 -29.42
CA SER A 524 9.80 6.79 -30.38
C SER A 524 9.07 6.31 -31.64
N GLN A 525 9.25 5.04 -32.03
CA GLN A 525 8.55 4.41 -33.15
C GLN A 525 7.08 4.06 -32.84
N ASP A 526 6.70 3.96 -31.57
CA ASP A 526 5.36 3.58 -31.12
C ASP A 526 4.75 4.62 -30.17
N ASN A 527 4.95 5.90 -30.48
CA ASN A 527 4.36 7.04 -29.77
C ASN A 527 4.52 6.96 -28.23
N TYR A 528 5.65 6.45 -27.77
CA TYR A 528 6.05 6.34 -26.38
C TYR A 528 5.06 5.57 -25.50
N ARG A 529 4.37 4.56 -26.04
CA ARG A 529 3.38 3.78 -25.29
C ARG A 529 3.98 3.03 -24.10
N PHE A 530 3.24 3.01 -22.98
CA PHE A 530 3.64 2.29 -21.77
C PHE A 530 3.86 0.78 -22.01
N SER A 531 2.98 0.11 -22.78
CA SER A 531 3.16 -1.32 -23.06
C SER A 531 4.47 -1.61 -23.82
N THR A 532 4.88 -0.72 -24.73
CA THR A 532 6.14 -0.87 -25.48
C THR A 532 7.35 -0.76 -24.57
N LEU A 533 7.34 0.13 -23.57
CA LEU A 533 8.38 0.17 -22.54
C LEU A 533 8.56 -1.19 -21.86
N ILE A 534 7.46 -1.77 -21.38
CA ILE A 534 7.50 -3.06 -20.66
C ILE A 534 7.94 -4.20 -21.60
N GLN A 535 7.39 -4.25 -22.82
CA GLN A 535 7.72 -5.27 -23.81
C GLN A 535 9.22 -5.25 -24.17
N GLU A 536 9.79 -4.07 -24.39
CA GLU A 536 11.19 -3.94 -24.78
C GLU A 536 12.14 -4.16 -23.61
N ILE A 537 11.76 -3.77 -22.37
CA ILE A 537 12.51 -4.15 -21.16
C ILE A 537 12.60 -5.66 -21.04
N VAL A 538 11.49 -6.40 -21.13
CA VAL A 538 11.54 -7.86 -20.90
C VAL A 538 12.24 -8.62 -22.03
N LYS A 539 12.30 -8.03 -23.23
CA LYS A 539 13.06 -8.57 -24.37
C LYS A 539 14.56 -8.23 -24.30
N SER A 540 14.94 -7.21 -23.53
CA SER A 540 16.30 -6.70 -23.47
C SER A 540 17.32 -7.73 -22.97
N ALA A 541 18.58 -7.56 -23.37
CA ALA A 541 19.66 -8.42 -22.90
C ALA A 541 19.82 -8.40 -21.37
N PRO A 542 19.79 -7.25 -20.66
CA PRO A 542 19.89 -7.23 -19.19
C PRO A 542 18.79 -8.04 -18.50
N PHE A 543 17.58 -8.07 -19.06
CA PHE A 543 16.46 -8.80 -18.49
C PHE A 543 16.44 -10.29 -18.87
N GLN A 544 16.99 -10.66 -20.02
CA GLN A 544 16.95 -12.06 -20.49
C GLN A 544 18.26 -12.84 -20.25
N LYS A 545 19.36 -12.14 -20.01
CA LYS A 545 20.69 -12.73 -19.94
C LYS A 545 21.39 -12.40 -18.62
N ARG A 546 22.36 -13.22 -18.27
CA ARG A 546 23.26 -13.05 -17.14
C ARG A 546 24.66 -13.55 -17.51
N ARG A 547 25.68 -13.00 -16.87
CA ARG A 547 27.06 -13.50 -16.88
C ARG A 547 27.51 -13.78 -15.45
N GLY A 548 28.53 -14.62 -15.29
CA GLY A 548 29.17 -14.83 -14.00
C GLY A 548 29.76 -13.54 -13.44
N GLU A 549 29.76 -13.42 -12.12
CA GLU A 549 30.58 -12.42 -11.45
C GLU A 549 32.00 -13.02 -11.46
N GLY A 550 32.91 -12.45 -12.25
CA GLY A 550 34.30 -12.89 -12.19
C GLY A 550 34.80 -12.78 -10.76
N SER A 551 35.74 -13.64 -10.35
CA SER A 551 36.35 -13.59 -9.03
C SER A 551 36.71 -12.14 -8.70
N ALA A 552 35.95 -11.52 -7.79
CA ALA A 552 36.28 -10.19 -7.30
C ALA A 552 37.73 -10.26 -6.79
N PRO A 553 38.60 -9.29 -7.09
CA PRO A 553 39.85 -9.20 -6.37
C PRO A 553 39.46 -9.11 -4.89
N VAL A 554 39.88 -10.11 -4.11
CA VAL A 554 39.82 -10.04 -2.66
C VAL A 554 40.57 -8.76 -2.33
N ALA A 555 39.86 -7.75 -1.81
CA ALA A 555 40.49 -6.52 -1.37
C ALA A 555 41.58 -6.90 -0.36
N PRO A 556 42.81 -6.35 -0.49
CA PRO A 556 43.93 -6.73 0.36
C PRO A 556 43.67 -6.45 1.84
#